data_AF-A0A4P5VRH9-F1
#
_entry.id   AF-A0A4P5VRH9-F1
#
_cell.length_a   1.000
_cell.length_b   1.000
_cell.length_c   1.000
_cell.angle_alpha   90.00
_cell.angle_beta   90.00
_cell.angle_gamma   90.00
#
_symmetry.space_group_name_H-M   'P 1'
#
loop_
_entity.id
_entity.type
_entity.pdbx_description
1 polymer ?
#
loop_
_entity_poly.entity_id
_entity_poly.type
_entity_poly.pdbx_seq_one_letter_code
_entity_poly.pdbx_strand_id
1 'polypeptide(L)' 'MTTTIDTNLGELISNFYEHFLKLYGDEELASVATAAVINDLLGQAMAPSHEAAA' A
#
# COMPACT_ATOMS: atom_id res chain seq x y z
N MET A 1 -11.45 15.59 -12.33
CA MET A 1 -11.63 16.00 -10.92
C MET A 1 -10.77 15.09 -10.08
N THR A 2 -9.81 15.63 -9.35
CA THR A 2 -8.96 14.86 -8.44
C THR A 2 -9.57 14.98 -7.04
N THR A 3 -9.95 13.85 -6.44
CA THR A 3 -10.46 13.83 -5.06
C THR A 3 -9.29 13.54 -4.14
N THR A 4 -8.98 14.48 -3.25
CA THR A 4 -8.00 14.26 -2.18
C THR A 4 -8.71 13.60 -1.01
N ILE A 5 -8.21 12.44 -0.57
CA ILE A 5 -8.72 11.73 0.60
C ILE A 5 -7.75 12.02 1.75
N ASP A 6 -8.27 12.63 2.82
CA ASP A 6 -7.53 12.77 4.07
C ASP A 6 -7.62 11.44 4.84
N THR A 7 -6.49 10.77 5.02
CA THR A 7 -6.39 9.51 5.76
C THR A 7 -5.00 9.42 6.38
N ASN A 8 -4.86 8.59 7.40
CA ASN A 8 -3.56 8.30 8.00
C ASN A 8 -3.04 6.91 7.59
N LEU A 9 -1.73 6.71 7.73
CA LEU A 9 -1.09 5.45 7.35
C LEU A 9 -1.65 4.24 8.11
N GLY A 10 -2.04 4.43 9.38
CA GLY A 10 -2.64 3.37 10.19
C GLY A 10 -3.97 2.89 9.63
N GLU A 11 -4.87 3.82 9.29
CA GLU A 11 -6.15 3.51 8.63
C GLU A 11 -5.94 2.79 7.30
N LEU A 12 -4.95 3.22 6.52
CA LEU A 12 -4.62 2.60 5.24
C LEU A 12 -4.18 1.15 5.43
N ILE A 13 -3.29 0.89 6.38
CA ILE A 13 -2.83 -0.46 6.74
C ILE A 13 -4.01 -1.31 7.22
N SER A 14 -4.85 -0.81 8.13
CA SER A 14 -6.00 -1.53 8.65
C SER A 14 -7.01 -1.88 7.56
N ASN A 15 -7.32 -0.96 6.65
CA ASN A 15 -8.26 -1.19 5.55
C ASN A 15 -7.76 -2.27 4.59
N PHE A 16 -6.47 -2.25 4.23
CA PHE A 16 -5.88 -3.30 3.39
C PHE A 16 -5.84 -4.64 4.09
N TYR A 17 -5.47 -4.67 5.38
CA TYR A 17 -5.45 -5.90 6.16
C TYR A 17 -6.83 -6.54 6.24
N GLU A 18 -7.87 -5.78 6.59
CA GLU A 18 -9.24 -6.28 6.64
C GLU A 18 -9.74 -6.77 5.27
N HIS A 19 -9.36 -6.07 4.21
CA HIS A 19 -9.71 -6.47 2.85
C HIS A 19 -9.06 -7.83 2.49
N PHE A 20 -7.76 -7.99 2.73
CA PHE A 20 -7.06 -9.22 2.42
C PHE A 20 -7.43 -10.37 3.35
N LEU A 21 -7.74 -10.10 4.61
CA LEU A 21 -8.26 -11.12 5.53
C LEU A 21 -9.62 -11.65 5.06
N LYS A 22 -10.50 -10.78 4.56
CA LYS A 22 -11.79 -11.20 3.96
C LYS A 22 -11.60 -11.98 2.67
N LEU A 23 -10.57 -11.66 1.87
CA LEU A 23 -10.29 -12.30 0.59
C LEU A 23 -9.66 -13.69 0.76
N TYR A 24 -8.68 -13.80 1.65
CA TYR A 24 -7.87 -15.00 1.80
C TYR A 24 -8.27 -15.88 2.99
N GLY A 25 -8.90 -15.31 4.02
CA GLY A 25 -9.28 -16.04 5.24
C GLY A 25 -8.10 -16.45 6.12
N ASP A 26 -6.90 -15.94 5.86
CA ASP A 26 -5.65 -16.28 6.56
C ASP A 26 -4.94 -15.00 7.01
N GLU A 27 -4.63 -14.93 8.30
CA GLU A 27 -4.03 -13.74 8.93
C GLU A 27 -2.59 -13.48 8.47
N GLU A 28 -1.80 -14.54 8.29
CA GLU A 28 -0.41 -14.39 7.85
C GLU A 28 -0.36 -13.90 6.39
N LEU A 29 -1.19 -14.47 5.52
CA LEU A 29 -1.27 -14.09 4.12
C LEU A 29 -1.83 -12.66 3.96
N ALA A 30 -2.83 -12.29 4.76
CA ALA A 30 -3.36 -10.93 4.78
C ALA A 30 -2.31 -9.90 5.21
N SER A 31 -1.50 -10.23 6.22
CA SER A 31 -0.40 -9.39 6.68
C SER A 31 0.66 -9.18 5.59
N VAL A 32 1.10 -10.26 4.93
CA VAL A 32 2.08 -10.19 3.84
C VAL A 32 1.56 -9.39 2.65
N ALA A 33 0.31 -9.61 2.23
CA ALA A 33 -0.31 -8.87 1.13
C ALA A 33 -0.42 -7.37 1.45
N THR A 34 -0.82 -7.03 2.68
CA THR A 34 -0.89 -5.64 3.16
C THR A 34 0.49 -4.99 3.11
N ALA A 35 1.51 -5.66 3.64
CA ALA A 35 2.87 -5.14 3.64
C ALA A 35 3.40 -4.95 2.22
N ALA A 36 3.15 -5.90 1.31
CA ALA A 36 3.57 -5.80 -0.08
C ALA A 36 2.96 -4.57 -0.78
N VAL A 37 1.64 -4.36 -0.62
CA VAL A 37 0.95 -3.21 -1.23
C VAL A 37 1.41 -1.88 -0.63
N ILE A 38 1.53 -1.78 0.69
CA ILE A 38 2.00 -0.56 1.35
C ILE A 38 3.44 -0.22 0.93
N ASN A 39 4.32 -1.23 0.89
CA ASN A 39 5.70 -1.03 0.47
C ASN A 39 5.80 -0.64 -1.00
N ASP A 40 4.95 -1.19 -1.87
CA ASP A 40 4.89 -0.80 -3.27
C ASP A 40 4.37 0.64 -3.42
N LEU A 41 3.30 1.00 -2.72
CA LEU A 41 2.72 2.34 -2.72
C LEU A 41 3.72 3.41 -2.24
N LEU A 42 4.45 3.14 -1.15
CA LEU A 42 5.44 4.07 -0.60
C LEU A 42 6.78 3.99 -1.35
N GLY A 43 7.15 2.82 -1.86
CA GLY A 43 8.38 2.59 -2.62
C GLY A 43 8.33 3.22 -4.00
N GLN A 44 7.19 3.20 -4.68
CA GLN A 44 6.98 3.93 -5.94
C GLN A 44 7.06 5.44 -5.74
N ALA A 45 6.64 5.96 -4.58
CA ALA A 45 6.80 7.38 -4.24
C ALA A 45 8.28 7.76 -3.99
N MET A 46 9.15 6.80 -3.66
CA MET A 46 10.58 7.02 -3.39
C MET A 46 11.52 6.61 -4.53
N ALA A 47 11.01 6.00 -5.61
CA ALA A 47 11.84 5.67 -6.76
C ALA A 47 12.44 6.97 -7.34
N PRO A 48 13.78 7.13 -7.38
CA PRO A 48 14.38 8.28 -8.03
C PRO A 48 13.98 8.23 -9.50
N SER A 49 13.34 9.30 -9.96
CA SER A 49 13.07 9.53 -11.37
C SER A 49 14.34 9.27 -12.17
N HIS A 50 14.37 8.19 -12.95
CA HIS A 50 15.46 7.86 -13.85
C HIS A 50 15.42 8.84 -15.04
N GLU A 51 15.81 10.09 -14.79
CA GLU A 51 16.00 11.13 -15.80
C GLU A 51 17.32 11.86 -15.50
N ALA A 52 18.42 11.18 -15.79
CA ALA A 52 19.73 11.79 -16.04
C ALA A 52 20.71 10.71 -16.55
N ALA A 53 20.50 10.23 -17.77
CA ALA A 53 21.58 9.72 -18.60
C ALA A 53 21.66 10.66 -19.81
N ALA A 54 22.48 11.70 -19.66
CA ALA A 54 22.96 12.57 -20.73
C ALA A 54 24.29 12.03 -21.26
#